data_AF-A0A926NJK1-F1
#
_entry.id   AF-A0A926NJK1-F1
#
_cell.length_a   1.000
_cell.length_b   1.000
_cell.length_c   1.000
_cell.angle_alpha   90.00
_cell.angle_beta   90.00
_cell.angle_gamma   90.00
#
_symmetry.space_group_name_H-M   'P 1'
#
loop_
_entity.id
_entity.type
_entity.pdbx_description
1 polymer ?
#
loop_
_entity_poly.entity_id
_entity_poly.type
_entity_poly.pdbx_seq_one_letter_code
_entity_poly.pdbx_strand_id
1 'polypeptide(L)' 'MEGKDVHVNETGTPQGGSVSVLLSNIYLHYVLDLWFEKIIKPRLKGESYLIRYIDDFVVCFQY' A
#
# COMPACT_ATOMS: atom_id res chain seq x y z
N MET A 1 -2.28 10.51 -39.12
CA MET A 1 -3.38 10.52 -38.15
C MET A 1 -3.71 9.07 -37.84
N GLU A 2 -2.97 8.46 -36.91
CA GLU A 2 -3.26 7.09 -36.46
C GLU A 2 -4.22 7.19 -35.28
N GLY A 3 -5.43 6.66 -35.46
CA GLY A 3 -6.44 6.58 -34.42
C GLY A 3 -5.95 5.66 -33.30
N LYS A 4 -5.73 6.23 -32.12
CA LYS A 4 -5.57 5.43 -30.90
C LYS A 4 -6.93 4.81 -30.60
N ASP A 5 -7.07 3.51 -30.85
CA ASP A 5 -8.17 2.71 -30.34
C ASP A 5 -8.12 2.74 -28.81
N VAL A 6 -8.95 3.59 -28.21
CA VAL A 6 -9.12 3.66 -26.77
C VAL A 6 -10.03 2.50 -26.37
N HIS A 7 -9.44 1.34 -26.10
CA HIS A 7 -10.14 0.27 -25.41
C HIS A 7 -10.39 0.69 -23.96
N VAL A 8 -11.61 1.16 -23.69
CA VAL A 8 -12.10 1.41 -22.33
C VAL A 8 -12.27 0.07 -21.65
N ASN A 9 -11.38 -0.27 -20.73
CA ASN A 9 -11.48 -1.49 -19.94
C ASN A 9 -12.55 -1.26 -18.85
N GLU A 10 -13.68 -1.97 -18.93
CA GLU A 10 -14.81 -1.81 -17.98
C GLU A 10 -14.51 -2.41 -16.60
N THR A 11 -13.37 -3.09 -16.42
CA THR A 11 -12.99 -3.66 -15.13
C THR A 11 -11.47 -3.65 -14.94
N GLY A 12 -11.00 -2.85 -13.99
CA GLY A 12 -9.59 -2.72 -13.62
C GLY A 12 -8.87 -1.56 -14.33
N THR A 13 -8.19 -0.74 -13.54
CA THR A 13 -7.27 0.31 -14.03
C THR A 13 -6.06 -0.35 -14.72
N PRO A 14 -5.51 0.21 -15.81
CA PRO A 14 -4.25 -0.26 -16.37
C PRO A 14 -3.18 -0.29 -15.27
N GLN A 15 -2.67 -1.49 -14.94
CA GLN A 15 -1.59 -1.63 -13.97
C GLN A 15 -0.36 -0.87 -14.48
N GLY A 16 0.14 0.05 -13.66
CA GLY A 16 1.38 0.80 -13.98
C GLY A 16 1.21 2.28 -14.32
N GLY A 17 0.01 2.86 -14.22
CA GLY A 17 -0.13 4.32 -14.24
C GLY A 17 0.46 4.95 -12.96
N SER A 18 1.20 6.06 -13.07
CA SER A 18 1.85 6.73 -11.91
C SER A 18 0.88 7.09 -10.78
N VAL A 19 -0.40 7.32 -11.12
CA VAL A 19 -1.48 7.57 -10.17
C VAL A 19 -1.83 6.32 -9.34
N SER A 20 -1.71 5.12 -9.93
CA SER A 20 -1.98 3.86 -9.24
C SER A 20 -1.03 3.64 -8.08
N VAL A 21 0.26 3.93 -8.26
CA VAL A 21 1.27 3.79 -7.20
C VAL A 21 0.94 4.72 -6.03
N LEU A 22 0.55 5.96 -6.33
CA LEU A 22 0.17 6.94 -5.31
C LEU A 22 -1.09 6.50 -4.53
N LEU A 23 -2.15 6.08 -5.24
CA LEU A 23 -3.38 5.63 -4.60
C LEU A 23 -3.17 4.39 -3.72
N SER A 24 -2.37 3.42 -4.20
CA SER A 24 -2.03 2.24 -3.40
C SER A 24 -1.25 2.60 -2.13
N ASN A 25 -0.32 3.56 -2.21
CA ASN A 25 0.43 4.01 -1.03
C ASN A 25 -0.47 4.73 0.00
N ILE A 26 -1.40 5.57 -0.45
CA ILE A 26 -2.39 6.20 0.42
C ILE A 26 -3.26 5.13 1.09
N TYR A 27 -3.73 4.15 0.32
CA TYR A 27 -4.51 3.05 0.87
C TYR A 27 -3.72 2.26 1.94
N LEU A 28 -2.48 1.85 1.62
CA LEU A 28 -1.57 1.15 2.54
C LEU A 28 -1.29 1.96 3.82
N HIS A 29 -1.28 3.29 3.75
CA HIS A 29 -1.14 4.10 4.94
C HIS A 29 -2.29 3.86 5.94
N TYR A 30 -3.53 3.83 5.47
CA TYR A 30 -4.68 3.61 6.36
C TYR A 30 -4.79 2.17 6.82
N VAL A 31 -4.65 1.20 5.90
CA VAL A 31 -4.91 -0.20 6.22
C VAL A 31 -3.75 -0.90 6.92
N LEU A 32 -2.51 -0.44 6.72
CA LEU A 32 -1.32 -1.06 7.28
C LEU A 32 -0.63 -0.17 8.32
N ASP A 33 -0.31 1.10 8.04
CA ASP A 33 0.43 1.92 9.03
C ASP A 33 -0.44 2.22 10.26
N LEU A 34 -1.63 2.78 10.04
CA LEU A 34 -2.51 3.17 11.14
C LEU A 34 -3.03 1.95 11.90
N TRP A 35 -3.31 0.86 11.20
CA TRP A 35 -3.69 -0.40 11.83
C TRP A 35 -2.56 -0.95 12.69
N PHE A 36 -1.33 -0.97 12.19
CA PHE A 36 -0.19 -1.46 12.95
C PHE A 36 0.07 -0.60 14.20
N GLU A 37 0.09 0.72 14.05
CA GLU A 37 0.38 1.65 15.14
C GLU A 37 -0.71 1.65 16.22
N LYS A 38 -1.98 1.65 15.82
CA LYS A 38 -3.10 1.81 16.76
C LYS A 38 -3.60 0.51 17.36
N ILE A 39 -3.49 -0.60 16.62
CA ILE A 39 -4.10 -1.88 17.02
C ILE A 39 -3.03 -2.89 17.41
N ILE A 40 -1.96 -3.03 16.63
CA ILE A 40 -0.98 -4.09 16.83
C ILE A 40 0.06 -3.71 17.89
N LYS A 41 0.71 -2.54 17.76
CA LYS A 41 1.73 -2.06 18.71
C LYS A 41 1.27 -2.11 20.17
N PRO A 42 0.07 -1.63 20.55
CA PRO A 42 -0.37 -1.67 21.95
C PRO A 42 -0.65 -3.07 22.49
N ARG A 43 -0.82 -4.08 21.63
CA ARG A 43 -1.08 -5.47 22.01
C ARG A 43 0.18 -6.30 22.13
N LEU A 44 1.29 -5.81 21.57
CA LEU A 44 2.58 -6.47 21.64
C LEU A 44 3.31 -6.04 22.92
N LYS A 45 4.07 -6.97 23.49
CA LYS A 45 4.99 -6.69 24.58
C LYS A 45 6.39 -6.63 23.97
N GLY A 46 7.18 -5.62 24.34
CA GLY A 46 8.50 -5.39 23.76
C GLY A 46 8.48 -4.50 22.52
N GLU A 47 9.64 -4.38 21.88
CA GLU A 47 9.83 -3.49 20.74
C GLU A 47 9.20 -4.05 19.45
N SER A 48 8.57 -3.19 18.64
CA SER A 48 8.06 -3.56 17.33
C SER A 48 8.16 -2.41 16.33
N TYR A 49 8.54 -2.74 15.10
CA TYR A 49 8.84 -1.77 14.04
C TYR A 49 8.21 -2.20 12.72
N LEU A 50 7.62 -1.24 12.01
CA LEU A 50 7.14 -1.39 10.63
C LEU A 50 7.99 -0.48 9.73
N ILE A 51 8.66 -1.07 8.74
CA ILE A 51 9.50 -0.37 7.77
C ILE A 51 8.89 -0.61 6.38
N ARG A 52 8.64 0.46 5.62
CA ARG A 52 7.98 0.38 4.31
C ARG A 52 8.82 0.99 3.19
N TYR A 53 8.75 0.40 2.01
CA TYR A 53 9.26 0.91 0.75
C TYR A 53 8.20 0.73 -0.37
N ILE A 54 7.51 1.82 -0.73
CA ILE A 54 6.41 1.80 -1.70
C ILE A 54 5.34 0.78 -1.28
N ASP A 55 5.18 -0.31 -2.02
CA ASP A 55 4.25 -1.40 -1.78
C ASP A 55 4.84 -2.54 -0.93
N ASP A 56 6.16 -2.59 -0.78
CA ASP A 56 6.87 -3.56 0.05
C ASP A 56 7.00 -3.08 1.51
N PHE A 57 6.97 -4.02 2.46
CA PHE A 57 7.19 -3.71 3.86
C PHE A 57 7.79 -4.89 4.64
N VAL A 58 8.48 -4.56 5.73
CA VAL A 58 9.03 -5.51 6.70
C VAL A 58 8.56 -5.13 8.08
N VAL A 59 8.22 -6.14 8.89
CA VAL A 59 7.80 -5.96 10.28
C VAL A 59 8.75 -6.70 11.20
N CYS A 60 9.28 -6.01 12.20
CA CYS A 60 10.19 -6.55 13.21
C CYS A 60 9.48 -6.61 14.55
N PHE A 61 9.70 -7.70 15.29
CA PHE A 61 9.11 -7.94 16.60
C PHE A 61 10.16 -8.48 17.57
N GLN A 62 10.11 -8.01 18.80
CA GLN A 62 10.87 -8.56 19.92
C GLN A 62 9.94 -9.37 20.83
N TYR A 63 10.39 -10.56 21.27
CA TYR A 63 9.68 -11.45 22.20
C TYR A 63 10.07 -11.18 23.66
#